data_AF-A0A8X7C2J3-F1
#
_entry.id   AF-A0A8X7C2J3-F1
#
_cell.length_a   1.000
_cell.length_b   1.000
_cell.length_c   1.000
_cell.angle_alpha   90.00
_cell.angle_beta   90.00
_cell.angle_gamma   90.00
#
_symmetry.space_group_name_H-M   'P 1'
#
loop_
_entity.id
_entity.type
_entity.pdbx_description
1 polymer ?
#
loop_
_entity_poly.entity_id
_entity_poly.type
_entity_poly.pdbx_seq_one_letter_code
_entity_poly.pdbx_strand_id
1 'polypeptide(L)'
;MLDIVQFLAKQNSALRDHREDDTSTNRGNFLELVYFLAKYDPVLREHSVRIKMGQNSSLTYMAPQFQNKFIEIFRNKVRQAIIARVQKAKYYSRIFDSIPDTSHKDQISQVVRYVLIENQKVRVDESFIDFLETKNKTAEGISDIIVSKLKADGLDIINCRE
;
A
#
# COMPACT_ATOMS: atom_id res chain seq x y z
N MET A 1 -13.83 6.76 -8.71
CA MET A 1 -13.31 5.42 -8.34
C MET A 1 -11.97 5.49 -7.62
N LEU A 2 -10.97 6.19 -8.16
CA LEU A 2 -9.68 6.38 -7.48
C LEU A 2 -9.84 6.97 -6.06
N ASP A 3 -10.70 8.00 -5.93
CA ASP A 3 -10.98 8.62 -4.62
C ASP A 3 -11.64 7.68 -3.63
N ILE A 4 -12.39 6.67 -4.09
CA ILE A 4 -13.00 5.65 -3.23
C ILE A 4 -11.91 4.77 -2.63
N VAL A 5 -10.95 4.32 -3.46
CA VAL A 5 -9.78 3.57 -2.98
C VAL A 5 -8.97 4.40 -1.99
N GLN A 6 -8.71 5.67 -2.33
CA GLN A 6 -7.96 6.56 -1.44
C GLN A 6 -8.69 6.80 -0.11
N PHE A 7 -10.01 7.00 -0.17
CA PHE A 7 -10.86 7.18 1.01
C PHE A 7 -10.78 5.94 1.91
N LEU A 8 -11.03 4.75 1.37
CA LEU A 8 -10.98 3.49 2.13
C LEU A 8 -9.59 3.25 2.74
N ALA A 9 -8.53 3.52 1.98
CA ALA A 9 -7.15 3.40 2.48
C ALA A 9 -6.87 4.37 3.64
N LYS A 10 -7.32 5.63 3.55
CA LYS A 10 -7.18 6.62 4.63
C LYS A 10 -7.95 6.23 5.89
N GLN A 11 -9.09 5.54 5.73
CA GLN A 11 -9.92 5.05 6.84
C GLN A 11 -9.49 3.67 7.34
N ASN A 12 -8.40 3.10 6.82
CA ASN A 12 -7.95 1.74 7.12
C ASN A 12 -9.07 0.69 6.96
N SER A 13 -9.95 0.89 5.98
CA SER A 13 -11.11 0.05 5.72
C SER A 13 -10.80 -0.94 4.59
N ALA A 14 -11.26 -2.18 4.75
CA ALA A 14 -11.12 -3.19 3.69
C ALA A 14 -11.80 -2.72 2.40
N LEU A 15 -11.17 -2.95 1.25
CA LEU A 15 -11.77 -2.63 -0.05
C LEU A 15 -12.81 -3.67 -0.47
N ARG A 16 -12.50 -4.95 -0.23
CA ARG A 16 -13.28 -6.10 -0.66
C ARG A 16 -13.80 -6.89 0.53
N ASP A 17 -14.87 -7.61 0.30
CA ASP A 17 -15.35 -8.67 1.20
C ASP A 17 -14.99 -10.04 0.63
N HIS A 18 -15.32 -11.12 1.35
CA HIS A 18 -15.04 -12.49 0.96
C HIS A 18 -15.68 -12.87 -0.38
N ARG A 19 -16.84 -12.29 -0.71
CA ARG A 19 -17.57 -12.51 -1.97
C ARG A 19 -18.07 -11.20 -2.55
N GLU A 20 -17.74 -10.96 -3.82
CA GLU A 20 -18.17 -9.78 -4.58
C GLU A 20 -19.18 -10.11 -5.69
N ASP A 21 -19.64 -11.36 -5.76
CA ASP A 21 -20.63 -11.81 -6.74
C ASP A 21 -22.03 -11.25 -6.44
N ASP A 22 -22.92 -11.37 -7.43
CA ASP A 22 -24.28 -10.83 -7.34
C ASP A 22 -25.19 -11.56 -6.33
N THR A 23 -24.74 -12.68 -5.76
CA THR A 23 -25.47 -13.39 -4.70
C THR A 23 -25.11 -12.87 -3.31
N SER A 24 -24.04 -12.08 -3.19
CA SER A 24 -23.61 -11.51 -1.92
C SER A 24 -24.48 -10.33 -1.50
N THR A 25 -24.90 -10.31 -0.23
CA THR A 25 -25.60 -9.17 0.39
C THR A 25 -24.67 -8.00 0.67
N ASN A 26 -23.36 -8.25 0.76
CA ASN A 26 -22.32 -7.24 0.88
C ASN A 26 -21.15 -7.60 -0.04
N ARG A 27 -20.91 -6.79 -1.08
CA ARG A 27 -19.84 -7.02 -2.05
C ARG A 27 -18.56 -6.27 -1.72
N GLY A 28 -18.41 -5.83 -0.47
CA GLY A 28 -17.26 -5.07 0.01
C GLY A 28 -17.41 -3.57 -0.19
N ASN A 29 -16.67 -2.83 0.64
CA ASN A 29 -16.85 -1.39 0.78
C ASN A 29 -16.62 -0.62 -0.53
N PHE A 30 -15.69 -1.09 -1.38
CA PHE A 30 -15.42 -0.42 -2.65
C PHE A 30 -16.62 -0.48 -3.59
N LEU A 31 -17.18 -1.67 -3.84
CA LEU A 31 -18.32 -1.82 -4.74
C LEU A 31 -19.57 -1.15 -4.18
N GLU A 32 -19.84 -1.31 -2.89
CA GLU A 32 -21.00 -0.69 -2.24
C GLU A 32 -20.91 0.85 -2.27
N LEU A 33 -19.72 1.44 -2.09
CA LEU A 33 -19.53 2.89 -2.25
C LEU A 33 -19.70 3.34 -3.71
N VAL A 34 -19.23 2.56 -4.69
CA VAL A 34 -19.48 2.89 -6.11
C VAL A 34 -20.97 2.91 -6.40
N TYR A 35 -21.72 1.90 -5.96
CA TYR A 35 -23.17 1.83 -6.16
C TYR A 35 -23.92 2.91 -5.38
N PHE A 36 -23.43 3.27 -4.19
CA PHE A 36 -23.98 4.38 -3.42
C PHE A 36 -23.81 5.72 -4.16
N LEU A 37 -22.61 6.02 -4.66
CA LEU A 37 -22.35 7.25 -5.42
C LEU A 37 -23.08 7.29 -6.77
N ALA A 38 -23.26 6.13 -7.42
CA ALA A 38 -24.04 6.00 -8.64
C ALA A 38 -25.53 6.39 -8.48
N LYS A 39 -26.05 6.49 -7.25
CA LYS A 39 -27.40 7.06 -7.01
C LYS A 39 -27.46 8.56 -7.32
N TYR A 40 -26.34 9.26 -7.20
CA TYR A 40 -26.25 10.72 -7.28
C TYR A 40 -25.45 11.20 -8.51
N ASP A 41 -24.57 10.36 -9.05
CA ASP A 41 -23.76 10.66 -10.24
C ASP A 41 -24.32 9.92 -11.47
N PRO A 42 -24.87 10.63 -12.47
CA PRO A 42 -25.42 10.03 -13.67
C PRO A 42 -24.41 9.23 -14.51
N VAL A 43 -23.13 9.64 -14.52
CA VAL A 43 -22.06 8.99 -15.29
C VAL A 43 -21.70 7.65 -14.65
N LEU A 44 -21.54 7.64 -13.32
CA LEU A 44 -21.34 6.40 -12.57
C LEU A 44 -22.55 5.47 -12.69
N ARG A 45 -23.77 6.01 -12.66
CA ARG A 45 -25.00 5.23 -12.87
C ARG A 45 -25.00 4.52 -14.21
N GLU A 46 -24.74 5.26 -15.29
CA GLU A 46 -24.69 4.70 -16.64
C GLU A 46 -23.57 3.65 -16.76
N HIS A 47 -22.41 3.91 -16.17
CA HIS A 47 -21.31 2.94 -16.12
C HIS A 47 -21.72 1.64 -15.40
N SER A 48 -22.37 1.73 -14.24
CA SER A 48 -22.87 0.56 -13.49
C SER A 48 -23.92 -0.23 -14.27
N VAL A 49 -24.83 0.43 -14.99
CA VAL A 49 -25.86 -0.23 -15.81
C VAL A 49 -25.22 -1.00 -16.96
N ARG A 50 -24.29 -0.38 -17.70
CA ARG A 50 -23.57 -1.04 -18.81
C ARG A 50 -22.88 -2.34 -18.38
N ILE A 51 -22.36 -2.35 -17.15
CA ILE A 51 -21.64 -3.50 -16.59
C ILE A 51 -22.61 -4.64 -16.28
N LYS A 52 -23.76 -4.34 -15.66
CA LYS A 52 -24.81 -5.34 -15.42
C LYS A 52 -25.40 -5.93 -16.70
N MET A 53 -25.46 -5.15 -17.77
CA MET A 53 -25.93 -5.62 -19.08
C MET A 53 -24.93 -6.51 -19.83
N GLY A 54 -23.78 -6.85 -19.22
CA GLY A 54 -22.78 -7.73 -19.83
C GLY A 54 -22.04 -7.14 -21.03
N GLN A 55 -22.26 -5.84 -21.33
CA GLN A 55 -21.69 -5.18 -22.50
C GLN A 55 -20.19 -4.89 -22.37
N ASN A 56 -19.61 -4.99 -21.15
CA ASN A 56 -18.20 -4.71 -20.84
C ASN A 56 -17.64 -5.68 -19.78
N SER A 57 -17.83 -6.99 -19.95
CA SER A 57 -17.56 -8.00 -18.91
C SER A 57 -16.07 -8.20 -18.55
N SER A 58 -15.12 -7.70 -19.33
CA SER A 58 -13.68 -8.01 -19.15
C SER A 58 -12.80 -6.87 -18.62
N LEU A 59 -13.25 -5.61 -18.62
CA LEU A 59 -12.35 -4.46 -18.38
C LEU A 59 -12.99 -3.30 -17.59
N THR A 60 -13.63 -3.60 -16.47
CA THR A 60 -14.25 -2.57 -15.64
C THR A 60 -13.30 -2.11 -14.55
N TYR A 61 -13.20 -0.80 -14.32
CA TYR A 61 -12.45 -0.23 -13.18
C TYR A 61 -13.00 -0.69 -11.80
N MET A 62 -14.10 -1.46 -11.80
CA MET A 62 -14.69 -2.08 -10.62
C MET A 62 -14.14 -3.47 -10.30
N ALA A 63 -13.52 -4.15 -11.26
CA ALA A 63 -13.03 -5.51 -11.07
C ALA A 63 -11.86 -5.57 -10.05
N PRO A 64 -11.69 -6.70 -9.33
CA PRO A 64 -10.61 -6.88 -8.34
C PRO A 64 -9.22 -6.53 -8.88
N GLN A 65 -8.93 -6.94 -10.12
CA GLN A 65 -7.66 -6.66 -10.79
C GLN A 65 -7.35 -5.16 -10.94
N PHE A 66 -8.36 -4.33 -11.18
CA PHE A 66 -8.17 -2.87 -11.30
C PHE A 66 -8.03 -2.20 -9.94
N GLN A 67 -8.80 -2.67 -8.96
CA GLN A 67 -8.62 -2.25 -7.57
C GLN A 67 -7.17 -2.55 -7.10
N ASN A 68 -6.62 -3.73 -7.41
CA ASN A 68 -5.22 -4.07 -7.11
C ASN A 68 -4.23 -3.11 -7.81
N LYS A 69 -4.48 -2.75 -9.08
CA LYS A 69 -3.65 -1.75 -9.79
C LYS A 69 -3.67 -0.38 -9.10
N PHE A 70 -4.83 0.08 -8.63
CA PHE A 70 -4.90 1.34 -7.88
C PHE A 70 -4.12 1.25 -6.56
N ILE A 71 -4.27 0.16 -5.81
CA ILE A 71 -3.50 -0.07 -4.58
C ILE A 71 -1.99 -0.04 -4.88
N GLU A 72 -1.55 -0.70 -5.95
CA GLU A 72 -0.15 -0.69 -6.36
C GLU A 72 0.36 0.71 -6.71
N ILE A 73 -0.41 1.49 -7.47
CA ILE A 73 -0.08 2.87 -7.80
C ILE A 73 0.06 3.72 -6.53
N PHE A 74 -0.91 3.62 -5.61
CA PHE A 74 -0.86 4.35 -4.34
C PHE A 74 0.35 3.93 -3.50
N ARG A 75 0.58 2.61 -3.34
CA ARG A 75 1.74 2.05 -2.65
C ARG A 75 3.03 2.63 -3.21
N ASN A 76 3.21 2.60 -4.53
CA ASN A 76 4.42 3.08 -5.18
C ASN A 76 4.61 4.59 -4.98
N LYS A 77 3.53 5.39 -5.08
CA LYS A 77 3.59 6.84 -4.87
C LYS A 77 3.91 7.21 -3.41
N VAL A 78 3.28 6.54 -2.44
CA VAL A 78 3.57 6.74 -1.03
C VAL A 78 5.01 6.36 -0.71
N ARG A 79 5.47 5.18 -1.17
CA ARG A 79 6.86 4.73 -0.98
C ARG A 79 7.85 5.73 -1.59
N GLN A 80 7.65 6.15 -2.83
CA GLN A 80 8.52 7.13 -3.49
C GLN A 80 8.61 8.44 -2.69
N ALA A 81 7.48 8.93 -2.18
CA ALA A 81 7.46 10.14 -1.35
C ALA A 81 8.23 9.97 -0.03
N ILE A 82 8.11 8.80 0.61
CA ILE A 82 8.89 8.49 1.83
C ILE A 82 10.38 8.45 1.52
N ILE A 83 10.80 7.67 0.51
CA ILE A 83 12.21 7.56 0.12
C ILE A 83 12.81 8.92 -0.24
N ALA A 84 12.08 9.76 -0.98
CA ALA A 84 12.55 11.11 -1.31
C ALA A 84 12.77 11.98 -0.05
N ARG A 85 11.91 11.85 0.97
CA ARG A 85 12.10 12.55 2.25
C ARG A 85 13.32 12.03 3.02
N VAL A 86 13.52 10.71 3.03
CA VAL A 86 14.70 10.08 3.67
C VAL A 86 15.99 10.54 2.99
N GLN A 87 16.04 10.54 1.66
CA GLN A 87 17.18 11.04 0.90
C GLN A 87 17.47 12.51 1.20
N LYS A 88 16.44 13.34 1.30
CA LYS A 88 16.58 14.76 1.69
C LYS A 88 17.09 14.93 3.13
N ALA A 89 16.67 14.06 4.05
CA ALA A 89 17.16 14.05 5.43
C ALA A 89 18.64 13.64 5.55
N LYS A 90 19.19 13.01 4.50
CA LYS A 90 20.52 12.40 4.43
C LYS A 90 20.68 11.22 5.39
N TYR A 91 20.56 11.46 6.70
CA TYR A 91 20.73 10.44 7.73
C TYR A 91 19.40 9.80 8.13
N TYR A 92 19.44 8.50 8.36
CA TYR A 92 18.27 7.70 8.72
C TYR A 92 18.67 6.48 9.54
N SER A 93 17.72 5.88 10.24
CA SER A 93 17.85 4.53 10.80
C SER A 93 16.76 3.63 10.25
N ARG A 94 17.01 2.32 10.26
CA ARG A 94 16.08 1.31 9.73
C ARG A 94 15.73 0.32 10.82
N ILE A 95 14.46 0.23 11.13
CA ILE A 95 13.91 -0.59 12.21
C ILE A 95 13.25 -1.79 11.55
N PHE A 96 13.56 -2.96 12.07
CA PHE A 96 13.03 -4.24 11.62
C PHE A 96 12.33 -4.90 12.79
N ASP A 97 11.07 -5.26 12.61
CA ASP A 97 10.31 -6.00 13.62
C ASP A 97 9.75 -7.28 13.00
N SER A 98 10.11 -8.42 13.58
CA SER A 98 9.77 -9.75 13.08
C SER A 98 8.58 -10.30 13.85
N ILE A 99 7.54 -10.68 13.13
CA ILE A 99 6.37 -11.33 13.70
C ILE A 99 6.33 -12.77 13.14
N PRO A 100 6.26 -13.81 14.00
CA PRO A 100 6.06 -15.17 13.52
C PRO A 100 4.66 -15.26 12.91
N ASP A 101 4.56 -15.46 11.60
CA ASP A 101 3.26 -15.66 10.95
C ASP A 101 2.76 -17.09 11.26
N THR A 102 1.44 -17.18 11.42
CA THR A 102 0.65 -18.41 11.51
C THR A 102 0.94 -19.43 10.41
N SER A 103 1.52 -19.01 9.28
CA SER A 103 1.93 -19.86 8.15
C SER A 103 3.36 -20.44 8.22
N HIS A 104 4.05 -20.31 9.37
CA HIS A 104 5.47 -20.69 9.57
C HIS A 104 6.48 -19.93 8.70
N LYS A 105 6.09 -18.78 8.15
CA LYS A 105 7.01 -17.84 7.47
C LYS A 105 7.23 -16.62 8.36
N ASP A 106 8.47 -16.22 8.56
CA ASP A 106 8.72 -14.98 9.29
C ASP A 106 8.51 -13.80 8.33
N GLN A 107 7.58 -12.92 8.69
CA GLN A 107 7.43 -11.61 8.05
C GLN A 107 8.11 -10.56 8.91
N ILE A 108 8.98 -9.79 8.28
CA ILE A 108 9.71 -8.70 8.93
C ILE A 108 9.12 -7.39 8.43
N SER A 109 8.49 -6.64 9.31
CA SER A 109 8.06 -5.27 9.02
C SER A 109 9.26 -4.34 9.00
N GLN A 110 9.25 -3.39 8.07
CA GLN A 110 10.32 -2.44 7.90
C GLN A 110 9.81 -1.01 8.07
N VAL A 111 10.46 -0.29 8.99
CA VAL A 111 10.22 1.12 9.24
C VAL A 111 11.51 1.90 9.04
N VAL A 112 11.42 3.08 8.43
CA VAL A 112 12.52 4.04 8.35
C VAL A 112 12.25 5.21 9.26
N ARG A 113 13.27 5.61 10.03
CA ARG A 113 13.25 6.76 10.91
C ARG A 113 14.21 7.82 10.40
N TYR A 114 13.76 9.06 10.28
CA TYR A 114 14.56 10.14 9.69
C TYR A 114 14.16 11.50 10.27
N VAL A 115 15.07 12.47 10.17
CA VAL A 115 14.85 13.82 10.68
C VAL A 115 14.34 14.72 9.56
N LEU A 116 13.17 15.33 9.76
CA LEU A 116 12.63 16.35 8.88
C LEU A 116 12.87 17.73 9.47
N ILE A 117 13.42 18.61 8.64
CA ILE A 117 13.65 20.01 8.95
C ILE A 117 12.80 20.84 7.98
N GLU A 118 11.71 21.41 8.48
CA GLU A 118 10.77 22.23 7.71
C GLU A 118 10.47 23.50 8.50
N ASN A 119 10.59 24.68 7.87
CA ASN A 119 10.31 25.98 8.49
C ASN A 119 11.03 26.18 9.85
N GLN A 120 12.30 25.79 9.91
CA GLN A 120 13.14 25.82 11.13
C GLN A 120 12.64 24.94 12.29
N LYS A 121 11.64 24.08 12.05
CA LYS A 121 11.19 23.07 13.01
C LYS A 121 11.83 21.73 12.67
N VAL A 122 12.36 21.08 13.70
CA VAL A 122 12.93 19.74 13.63
C VAL A 122 11.89 18.75 14.14
N ARG A 123 11.58 17.71 13.35
CA ARG A 123 10.78 16.57 13.80
C ARG A 123 11.44 15.26 13.39
N VAL A 124 11.22 14.23 14.18
CA VAL A 124 11.61 12.86 13.83
C VAL A 124 10.36 12.16 13.32
N ASP A 125 10.41 11.68 12.08
CA ASP A 125 9.31 10.94 11.48
C ASP A 125 9.73 9.46 11.33
N GLU A 126 8.76 8.58 11.54
CA GLU A 126 8.87 7.16 11.30
C GLU A 126 7.86 6.77 10.22
N SER A 127 8.30 6.01 9.22
CA SER A 127 7.46 5.65 8.08
C SER A 127 7.64 4.18 7.75
N PHE A 128 6.51 3.46 7.69
CA PHE A 128 6.48 2.09 7.20
C PHE A 128 6.84 2.05 5.70
N ILE A 129 7.67 1.09 5.32
CA ILE A 129 8.20 0.94 3.96
C ILE A 129 7.58 -0.27 3.26
N ASP A 130 7.76 -1.46 3.83
CA ASP A 130 7.21 -2.72 3.34
C ASP A 130 7.35 -3.83 4.40
N PHE A 131 6.87 -5.02 4.02
CA PHE A 131 7.20 -6.28 4.67
C PHE A 131 8.23 -7.03 3.83
N LEU A 132 9.13 -7.72 4.51
CA LEU A 132 10.09 -8.64 3.93
C LEU A 132 9.72 -10.07 4.34
N GLU A 133 9.65 -10.97 3.36
CA GLU A 133 9.58 -12.40 3.65
C GLU A 133 11.00 -12.95 3.74
N THR A 134 11.33 -13.58 4.87
CA THR A 134 12.58 -14.34 4.98
C THR A 134 12.32 -15.83 5.08
N LYS A 135 13.02 -16.61 4.26
CA LYS A 135 13.08 -18.08 4.38
C LYS A 135 14.25 -18.53 5.23
N ASN A 136 15.23 -17.66 5.46
CA ASN A 136 16.48 -17.97 6.13
C ASN A 136 16.74 -16.96 7.26
N LYS A 137 16.69 -17.44 8.50
CA LYS A 137 16.87 -16.61 9.71
C LYS A 137 18.34 -16.43 10.10
N THR A 138 19.29 -16.85 9.26
CA THR A 138 20.71 -16.59 9.52
C THR A 138 20.98 -15.09 9.49
N ALA A 139 21.90 -14.63 10.35
CA ALA A 139 22.30 -13.23 10.39
C ALA A 139 22.80 -12.74 9.02
N GLU A 140 23.53 -13.59 8.29
CA GLU A 140 24.00 -13.33 6.93
C GLU A 140 22.85 -13.13 5.95
N GLY A 141 21.86 -14.04 5.93
CA GLY A 141 20.72 -13.95 5.02
C GLY A 141 19.88 -12.69 5.26
N ILE A 142 19.68 -12.31 6.52
CA ILE A 142 18.98 -11.07 6.88
C ILE A 142 19.80 -9.86 6.42
N SER A 143 21.11 -9.84 6.69
CA SER A 143 22.00 -8.74 6.27
C SER A 143 21.97 -8.52 4.75
N ASP A 144 22.06 -9.60 3.96
CA ASP A 144 22.03 -9.52 2.50
C ASP A 144 20.72 -8.94 1.97
N ILE A 145 19.59 -9.35 2.57
CA ILE A 145 18.28 -8.79 2.23
C ILE A 145 18.24 -7.29 2.53
N ILE A 146 18.73 -6.88 3.71
CA ILE A 146 18.76 -5.47 4.12
C ILE A 146 19.59 -4.63 3.15
N VAL A 147 20.83 -5.06 2.86
CA VAL A 147 21.75 -4.36 1.94
C VAL A 147 21.15 -4.29 0.54
N SER A 148 20.57 -5.38 0.05
CA SER A 148 19.93 -5.43 -1.26
C SER A 148 18.73 -4.48 -1.34
N LYS A 149 17.94 -4.36 -0.27
CA LYS A 149 16.81 -3.41 -0.23
C LYS A 149 17.28 -1.97 -0.15
N LEU A 150 18.29 -1.65 0.67
CA LEU A 150 18.86 -0.30 0.71
C LEU A 150 19.32 0.15 -0.67
N LYS A 151 20.04 -0.72 -1.40
CA LYS A 151 20.46 -0.46 -2.78
C LYS A 151 19.27 -0.25 -3.72
N ALA A 152 18.25 -1.11 -3.66
CA ALA A 152 17.05 -0.99 -4.49
C ALA A 152 16.26 0.30 -4.20
N ASP A 153 16.29 0.77 -2.96
CA ASP A 153 15.65 2.03 -2.54
C ASP A 153 16.51 3.26 -2.82
N GLY A 154 17.72 3.10 -3.34
CA GLY A 154 18.66 4.21 -3.56
C GLY A 154 19.07 4.90 -2.26
N LEU A 155 19.16 4.12 -1.17
CA LEU A 155 19.60 4.58 0.14
C LEU A 155 21.00 4.03 0.44
N ASP A 156 21.92 4.92 0.77
CA ASP A 156 23.30 4.56 1.08
C ASP A 156 23.46 4.15 2.55
N ILE A 157 23.95 2.93 2.76
CA ILE A 157 24.24 2.38 4.08
C ILE A 157 25.21 3.25 4.89
N ILE A 158 26.10 4.00 4.23
CA ILE A 158 27.03 4.93 4.88
C ILE A 158 26.28 6.05 5.63
N ASN A 159 25.05 6.37 5.22
CA ASN A 159 24.20 7.35 5.89
C ASN A 159 23.27 6.73 6.95
N CYS A 160 23.23 5.40 7.07
CA CYS A 160 22.47 4.72 8.11
C CYS A 160 23.11 4.96 9.48
N ARG A 161 22.29 5.26 10.49
CA ARG A 161 22.68 5.50 11.88
C ARG A 161 21.97 4.49 12.78
N GLU A 162 22.61 4.12 13.88
CA GLU A 162 22.03 3.30 14.95
C GLU A 162 21.05 4.13 15.80
#